data_AF-A0AAU5QZA7-F1
#
_entry.id   AF-A0AAU5QZA7-F1
#
_cell.length_a   1.000
_cell.length_b   1.000
_cell.length_c   1.000
_cell.angle_alpha   90.00
_cell.angle_beta   90.00
_cell.angle_gamma   90.00
#
_symmetry.space_group_name_H-M   'P 1'
#
loop_
_entity.id
_entity.type
_entity.pdbx_description
1 polymer ?
#
loop_
_entity_poly.entity_id
_entity_poly.type
_entity_poly.pdbx_seq_one_letter_code
_entity_poly.pdbx_strand_id
1 'polypeptide(L)'
;MTAPNELRLLPWSGPEGKPCYLSTDDPGGYMSRLADNVEAVQLGTAAELLEMASESLADEDAEPIELRNLGHALTGALKDVLSVAVSRGHLLTAGEPRRI
;
A
#
# COMPACT_ATOMS: atom_id res chain seq x y z
N MET A 1 7.17 -26.73 -10.70
CA MET A 1 7.95 -25.74 -9.93
C MET A 1 7.69 -24.39 -10.58
N THR A 2 6.76 -23.63 -10.03
CA THR A 2 6.35 -22.33 -10.55
C THR A 2 7.51 -21.34 -10.39
N ALA A 3 7.86 -20.63 -11.46
CA ALA A 3 8.96 -19.69 -11.40
C ALA A 3 8.66 -18.57 -10.38
N PRO A 4 9.66 -18.05 -9.65
CA PRO A 4 9.47 -17.00 -8.64
C PRO A 4 8.93 -15.65 -9.17
N ASN A 5 8.60 -15.57 -10.47
CA ASN A 5 8.07 -14.38 -11.13
C ASN A 5 6.52 -14.36 -11.23
N GLU A 6 5.83 -15.37 -10.67
CA GLU A 6 4.35 -15.48 -10.73
C GLU A 6 3.66 -15.12 -9.40
N LEU A 7 4.40 -14.88 -8.32
CA LEU A 7 3.81 -14.58 -7.02
C LEU A 7 3.50 -13.08 -6.90
N ARG A 8 2.23 -12.73 -6.65
CA ARG A 8 1.82 -11.35 -6.37
C ARG A 8 2.14 -11.01 -4.91
N LEU A 9 2.88 -9.95 -4.67
CA LEU A 9 2.97 -9.35 -3.33
C LEU A 9 1.62 -8.75 -2.94
N LEU A 10 1.16 -9.00 -1.72
CA LEU A 10 -0.09 -8.45 -1.18
C LEU A 10 0.17 -7.17 -0.38
N PRO A 11 -0.78 -6.23 -0.36
CA PRO A 11 -0.59 -4.92 0.29
C PRO A 11 -0.63 -4.99 1.83
N TRP A 12 -0.92 -6.15 2.40
CA TRP A 12 -0.88 -6.42 3.84
C TRP A 12 0.27 -7.36 4.20
N SER A 13 0.78 -7.19 5.42
CA SER A 13 1.76 -8.11 5.99
C SER A 13 1.11 -9.43 6.43
N GLY A 14 1.86 -10.51 6.27
CA GLY A 14 1.60 -11.78 6.94
C GLY A 14 2.00 -11.74 8.42
N PRO A 15 1.99 -12.91 9.08
CA PRO A 15 2.42 -13.03 10.47
C PRO A 15 3.79 -12.41 10.72
N GLU A 16 3.97 -11.78 11.88
CA GLU A 16 5.22 -11.12 12.29
C GLU A 16 5.66 -9.97 11.36
N GLY A 17 4.74 -9.38 10.58
CA GLY A 17 5.05 -8.27 9.69
C GLY A 17 5.77 -8.68 8.40
N LYS A 18 5.87 -9.98 8.11
CA LYS A 18 6.57 -10.49 6.92
C LYS A 18 5.77 -10.20 5.64
N PRO A 19 6.43 -9.98 4.49
CA PRO A 19 5.74 -9.85 3.20
C PRO A 19 4.85 -11.07 2.91
N CYS A 20 3.64 -10.83 2.41
CA CYS A 20 2.69 -11.89 2.07
C CYS A 20 2.56 -12.01 0.55
N TYR A 21 2.70 -13.23 0.02
CA TYR A 21 2.65 -13.48 -1.42
C TYR A 21 1.48 -14.38 -1.77
N LEU A 22 0.75 -14.02 -2.83
CA LEU A 22 -0.30 -14.80 -3.44
C LEU A 22 0.26 -15.60 -4.62
N SER A 23 0.13 -16.92 -4.54
CA SER A 23 0.33 -17.85 -5.65
C SER A 23 -1.01 -18.12 -6.30
N THR A 24 -1.22 -17.64 -7.53
CA THR A 24 -2.49 -17.86 -8.27
C THR A 24 -2.23 -17.99 -9.76
N ASP A 25 -3.01 -18.85 -10.40
CA ASP A 25 -3.12 -19.03 -11.85
C ASP A 25 -4.10 -18.06 -12.51
N ASP A 26 -4.93 -17.38 -11.71
CA ASP A 26 -5.86 -16.33 -12.15
C ASP A 26 -5.47 -14.97 -11.54
N PRO A 27 -4.74 -14.12 -12.29
CA PRO A 27 -4.39 -12.77 -11.85
C PRO A 27 -5.61 -11.87 -11.55
N GLY A 28 -6.81 -12.21 -12.03
CA GLY A 28 -8.07 -11.52 -11.73
C GLY A 28 -8.92 -12.16 -10.64
N GLY A 29 -8.39 -13.19 -9.97
CA GLY A 29 -9.09 -13.97 -8.96
C GLY A 29 -9.53 -13.16 -7.74
N TYR A 30 -10.33 -13.77 -6.87
CA TYR A 30 -10.89 -13.10 -5.68
C TYR A 30 -9.82 -12.42 -4.82
N MET A 31 -8.71 -13.11 -4.54
CA MET A 31 -7.62 -12.56 -3.71
C MET A 31 -6.89 -11.40 -4.39
N SER A 32 -6.71 -11.42 -5.71
CA SER A 32 -6.14 -10.29 -6.45
C SER A 32 -7.05 -9.07 -6.40
N ARG A 33 -8.36 -9.24 -6.61
CA ARG A 33 -9.33 -8.15 -6.48
C ARG A 33 -9.42 -7.62 -5.06
N LEU A 34 -9.30 -8.49 -4.06
CA LEU A 34 -9.21 -8.07 -2.66
C LEU A 34 -7.96 -7.24 -2.42
N ALA A 35 -6.81 -7.64 -2.97
CA ALA A 35 -5.58 -6.85 -2.92
C ALA A 35 -5.79 -5.46 -3.55
N ASP A 36 -6.36 -5.39 -4.76
CA ASP A 36 -6.62 -4.12 -5.44
C ASP A 36 -7.56 -3.21 -4.63
N ASN A 37 -8.59 -3.77 -3.99
CA ASN A 37 -9.50 -3.02 -3.12
C ASN A 37 -8.79 -2.48 -1.87
N VAL A 38 -7.95 -3.29 -1.23
CA VAL A 38 -7.18 -2.84 -0.05
C VAL A 38 -6.19 -1.75 -0.44
N GLU A 39 -5.50 -1.90 -1.58
CA GLU A 39 -4.63 -0.84 -2.12
C GLU A 39 -5.42 0.45 -2.33
N ALA A 40 -6.62 0.38 -2.91
CA ALA A 40 -7.47 1.56 -3.13
C ALA A 40 -7.89 2.24 -1.82
N VAL A 41 -8.27 1.46 -0.80
CA VAL A 41 -8.63 1.99 0.52
C VAL A 41 -7.43 2.66 1.20
N GLN A 42 -6.26 2.01 1.20
CA GLN A 42 -5.04 2.58 1.78
C GLN A 42 -4.65 3.91 1.12
N LEU A 43 -4.74 3.99 -0.21
CA LEU A 43 -4.48 5.22 -0.94
C LEU A 43 -5.51 6.31 -0.65
N GLY A 44 -6.80 5.95 -0.49
CA GLY A 44 -7.86 6.87 -0.10
C GLY A 44 -7.62 7.46 1.30
N THR A 45 -7.33 6.60 2.28
CA THR A 45 -6.99 7.04 3.65
C THR A 45 -5.75 7.93 3.67
N ALA A 46 -4.74 7.63 2.85
CA ALA A 46 -3.56 8.50 2.74
C ALA A 46 -3.91 9.88 2.16
N ALA A 47 -4.82 9.96 1.18
CA ALA A 47 -5.28 11.22 0.63
C ALA A 47 -6.03 12.07 1.67
N GLU A 48 -6.96 11.46 2.41
CA GLU A 48 -7.69 12.13 3.50
C GLU A 48 -6.75 12.66 4.59
N LEU A 49 -5.73 11.86 4.97
CA LEU A 49 -4.72 12.28 5.95
C LEU A 49 -3.85 13.43 5.46
N LEU A 50 -3.54 13.48 4.16
CA LEU A 50 -2.78 14.59 3.57
C LEU A 50 -3.60 15.89 3.54
N GLU A 51 -4.91 15.82 3.30
CA GLU A 51 -5.81 16.97 3.39
C GLU A 51 -5.85 17.51 4.82
N MET A 52 -6.11 16.65 5.81
CA MET A 52 -6.09 17.04 7.22
C MET A 52 -4.73 17.62 7.65
N ALA A 53 -3.62 17.03 7.18
CA ALA A 53 -2.28 17.54 7.46
C ALA A 53 -2.05 18.93 6.87
N SER A 54 -2.55 19.19 5.67
CA SER A 54 -2.43 20.49 5.02
C SER A 54 -3.21 21.56 5.79
N GLU A 55 -4.41 21.23 6.26
CA GLU A 55 -5.24 22.11 7.09
C GLU A 55 -4.60 22.38 8.46
N SER A 56 -4.19 21.33 9.19
CA SER A 56 -3.59 21.47 10.52
C SER A 56 -2.24 22.20 10.50
N LEU A 57 -1.46 22.09 9.42
CA LEU A 57 -0.20 22.82 9.29
C LEU A 57 -0.40 24.30 8.92
N ALA A 58 -1.56 24.66 8.39
CA ALA A 58 -1.93 26.05 8.10
C ALA A 58 -2.51 26.78 9.31
N ASP A 59 -2.95 26.04 10.34
CA ASP A 59 -3.47 26.58 11.59
C ASP A 59 -2.33 26.83 12.60
N GLU A 60 -2.05 28.11 12.87
CA GLU A 60 -1.01 28.53 13.83
C GLU A 60 -1.35 28.18 15.29
N ASP A 61 -2.63 27.93 15.58
CA ASP A 61 -3.14 27.58 16.92
C ASP A 61 -3.31 26.07 17.13
N ALA A 62 -2.92 25.24 16.15
CA ALA A 62 -3.08 23.79 16.19
C ALA A 62 -2.43 23.15 17.44
N GLU A 63 -3.17 22.28 18.12
CA GLU A 63 -2.70 21.69 19.38
C GLU A 63 -1.52 20.71 19.11
N PRO A 64 -0.39 20.80 19.85
CA PRO A 64 0.76 19.93 19.62
C PRO A 64 0.47 18.43 19.70
N ILE A 65 -0.52 18.01 20.51
CA ILE A 65 -0.92 16.61 20.62
C ILE A 65 -1.64 16.13 19.35
N GLU A 66 -2.48 16.98 18.75
CA GLU A 66 -3.19 16.69 17.50
C GLU A 66 -2.20 16.55 16.35
N LEU A 67 -1.23 17.47 16.27
CA LEU A 67 -0.13 17.40 15.29
C LEU A 67 0.71 16.11 15.46
N ARG A 68 0.97 15.68 16.69
CA ARG A 68 1.69 14.42 16.95
C ARG A 68 0.87 13.21 16.52
N ASN A 69 -0.43 13.19 16.83
CA ASN A 69 -1.33 12.10 16.43
C ASN A 69 -1.45 12.02 14.90
N LEU A 70 -1.58 13.16 14.24
CA LEU A 70 -1.59 13.26 12.79
C LEU A 70 -0.27 12.79 12.17
N GLY A 71 0.88 13.15 12.77
CA GLY A 71 2.19 12.65 12.37
C GLY A 71 2.31 11.12 12.47
N HIS A 72 1.75 10.50 13.52
CA HIS A 72 1.68 9.05 13.63
C HIS A 72 0.79 8.42 12.56
N ALA A 73 -0.39 9.00 12.32
CA ALA A 73 -1.32 8.51 11.30
C ALA A 73 -0.72 8.60 9.89
N LEU A 74 -0.09 9.74 9.55
CA LEU A 74 0.66 9.93 8.31
C LEU A 74 1.80 8.93 8.14
N THR A 75 2.54 8.65 9.22
CA THR A 75 3.61 7.64 9.18
C THR A 75 3.07 6.24 8.89
N GLY A 76 1.90 5.91 9.43
CA GLY A 76 1.20 4.66 9.10
C GLY A 76 0.78 4.62 7.64
N ALA A 77 0.06 5.63 7.17
CA ALA A 77 -0.41 5.71 5.80
C ALA A 77 0.74 5.71 4.77
N LEU A 78 1.87 6.35 5.09
CA LEU A 78 3.04 6.34 4.21
C LEU A 78 3.65 4.93 4.08
N LYS A 79 3.67 4.14 5.16
CA LYS A 79 4.10 2.73 5.10
C LYS A 79 3.18 1.91 4.22
N ASP A 80 1.87 2.14 4.32
CA ASP A 80 0.89 1.48 3.47
C ASP A 80 1.09 1.87 1.99
N VAL A 81 1.24 3.16 1.68
CA VAL A 81 1.54 3.66 0.33
C VAL A 81 2.82 3.03 -0.24
N LEU A 82 3.88 2.91 0.57
CA LEU A 82 5.11 2.24 0.15
C LEU A 82 4.86 0.75 -0.16
N SER A 83 4.07 0.05 0.65
CA SER A 83 3.68 -1.34 0.40
C SER A 83 2.93 -1.49 -0.94
N VAL A 84 1.96 -0.60 -1.20
CA VAL A 84 1.21 -0.55 -2.47
C VAL A 84 2.15 -0.30 -3.65
N ALA A 85 3.08 0.66 -3.53
CA ALA A 85 4.03 0.98 -4.60
C ALA A 85 4.95 -0.20 -4.92
N VAL A 86 5.44 -0.91 -3.91
CA VAL A 86 6.26 -2.13 -4.10
C VAL A 86 5.43 -3.26 -4.73
N SER A 87 4.21 -3.51 -4.22
CA SER A 87 3.27 -4.49 -4.79
C SER A 87 3.05 -4.26 -6.30
N ARG A 88 2.69 -3.04 -6.68
CA ARG A 88 2.44 -2.67 -8.08
C ARG A 88 3.71 -2.69 -8.93
N GLY A 89 4.84 -2.26 -8.38
CA GLY A 89 6.14 -2.33 -9.06
C GLY A 89 6.49 -3.76 -9.47
N HIS A 90 6.28 -4.73 -8.57
CA HIS A 90 6.47 -6.14 -8.89
C HIS A 90 5.53 -6.63 -10.01
N LEU A 91 4.25 -6.23 -9.98
CA LEU A 91 3.30 -6.58 -11.05
C LEU A 91 3.70 -6.01 -12.41
N LEU A 92 4.20 -4.77 -12.46
CA LEU A 92 4.68 -4.16 -13.70
C LEU A 92 5.88 -4.93 -14.26
N THR A 93 6.84 -5.33 -13.41
CA THR A 93 8.00 -6.13 -13.84
C THR A 93 7.63 -7.56 -14.24
N ALA A 94 6.57 -8.14 -13.66
CA ALA A 94 6.08 -9.46 -14.02
C ALA A 94 5.29 -9.46 -15.34
N GLY A 95 4.60 -8.35 -15.64
CA GLY A 95 3.80 -8.16 -16.85
C GLY A 95 4.58 -7.73 -18.10
N GLU A 96 5.83 -7.27 -17.95
CA GLU A 96 6.68 -6.99 -19.10
C GLU A 96 7.11 -8.31 -19.78
N PRO A 97 6.76 -8.55 -21.06
CA PRO A 97 7.32 -9.67 -21.79
C PRO A 97 8.82 -9.42 -21.90
N ARG A 98 9.61 -10.33 -21.32
CA ARG A 98 11.07 -10.31 -21.36
C ARG A 98 11.50 -10.17 -22.83
N ARG A 99 11.80 -8.95 -23.28
CA ARG A 99 12.28 -8.72 -24.65
C ARG A 99 13.68 -9.32 -24.73
N ILE A 100 13.78 -10.48 -25.38
CA ILE A 100 15.02 -11.12 -25.82
C ILE A 100 15.17 -10.86 -27.31
#